data_AF-A0A2A5M6K6-F1
#
_entry.id   AF-A0A2A5M6K6-F1
#
_cell.length_a   1.000
_cell.length_b   1.000
_cell.length_c   1.000
_cell.angle_alpha   90.00
_cell.angle_beta   90.00
_cell.angle_gamma   90.00
#
_symmetry.space_group_name_H-M   'P 1'
#
loop_
_entity.id
_entity.type
_entity.pdbx_description
1 polymer ?
#
loop_
_entity_poly.entity_id
_entity_poly.type
_entity_poly.pdbx_seq_one_letter_code
_entity_poly.pdbx_strand_id
1 'polypeptide(L)'
;EIKNQIKLYEKHIKERLKKSKFYNVLADIFKEYNLEHKEQIIFLALLKEEYALSNESSISREMNSLLSLISENDLERHKNKKLLQENAPLLNLIEYDEYLNAFGDISKSFFIIDEILQRIINFEPKQSKKIKIESVLKDQDIFELIEPSTDINDIIMPENTKELLENILKQQDKKVLERLHSWGIKSNKNIEAKIIFYGPAGTGKTMSALAMAKSMKKSVLSFDCSKILSKWVGESEQNVRKIFDTYKNIVQTCKQSPILLLNEADQFLSTRVDGSSGSDKMHNQMQNIFLEQIERFSGV
;
A
#
# COMPACT_ATOMS: atom_id res chain seq x y z
N GLU A 1 -49.81 -8.21 3.66
CA GLU A 1 -48.98 -7.01 3.95
C GLU A 1 -47.48 -7.22 3.84
N ILE A 2 -46.91 -8.29 4.41
CA ILE A 2 -45.44 -8.51 4.47
C ILE A 2 -44.77 -8.48 3.09
N LYS A 3 -45.36 -9.13 2.07
CA LYS A 3 -44.84 -9.12 0.69
C LYS A 3 -44.76 -7.71 0.06
N ASN A 4 -45.67 -6.80 0.44
CA ASN A 4 -45.65 -5.43 -0.05
C ASN A 4 -44.59 -4.58 0.66
N GLN A 5 -44.36 -4.83 1.95
CA GLN A 5 -43.26 -4.21 2.69
C GLN A 5 -41.89 -4.64 2.15
N ILE A 6 -41.71 -5.94 1.84
CA ILE A 6 -40.47 -6.45 1.22
C ILE A 6 -40.19 -5.74 -0.12
N LYS A 7 -41.20 -5.62 -0.99
CA LYS A 7 -41.06 -4.89 -2.27
C LYS A 7 -40.69 -3.42 -2.10
N LEU A 8 -41.22 -2.76 -1.07
CA LEU A 8 -40.89 -1.37 -0.76
C LEU A 8 -39.43 -1.22 -0.29
N TYR A 9 -38.98 -2.12 0.58
CA TYR A 9 -37.59 -2.16 1.04
C TYR A 9 -36.62 -2.48 -0.10
N GLU A 10 -36.93 -3.44 -0.97
CA GLU A 10 -36.12 -3.74 -2.16
C GLU A 10 -35.96 -2.52 -3.08
N LYS A 11 -37.03 -1.76 -3.29
CA LYS A 11 -36.99 -0.53 -4.10
C LYS A 11 -36.08 0.51 -3.46
N HIS A 12 -36.21 0.74 -2.16
CA HIS A 12 -35.36 1.67 -1.42
C HIS A 12 -33.88 1.26 -1.41
N ILE A 13 -33.60 -0.04 -1.25
CA ILE A 13 -32.23 -0.58 -1.31
C ILE A 13 -31.63 -0.36 -2.70
N LYS A 14 -32.38 -0.65 -3.78
CA LYS A 14 -31.93 -0.42 -5.17
C LYS A 14 -31.66 1.06 -5.47
N GLU A 15 -32.48 1.96 -4.97
CA GLU A 15 -32.27 3.41 -5.12
C GLU A 15 -31.04 3.91 -4.35
N ARG A 16 -30.78 3.38 -3.15
CA ARG A 16 -29.57 3.70 -2.38
C ARG A 16 -28.30 3.11 -3.00
N LEU A 17 -28.35 1.88 -3.51
CA LEU A 17 -27.22 1.25 -4.21
C LEU A 17 -26.81 2.04 -5.47
N LYS A 18 -27.74 2.69 -6.16
CA LYS A 18 -27.43 3.57 -7.31
C LYS A 18 -26.72 4.87 -6.92
N LYS A 19 -26.98 5.39 -5.71
CA LYS A 19 -26.44 6.67 -5.22
C LYS A 19 -25.13 6.51 -4.44
N SER A 20 -24.91 5.35 -3.83
CA SER A 20 -23.73 5.09 -3.01
C SER A 20 -22.69 4.28 -3.79
N LYS A 21 -21.45 4.79 -3.90
CA LYS A 21 -20.28 3.99 -4.25
C LYS A 21 -19.87 3.13 -3.04
N PHE A 22 -20.79 2.29 -2.57
CA PHE A 22 -20.50 1.41 -1.44
C PHE A 22 -19.64 0.26 -1.92
N TYR A 23 -18.46 0.10 -1.34
CA TYR A 23 -17.66 -1.09 -1.56
C TYR A 23 -18.25 -2.22 -0.71
N ASN A 24 -18.84 -3.21 -1.37
CA ASN A 24 -19.50 -4.31 -0.68
C ASN A 24 -18.48 -5.40 -0.34
N VAL A 25 -17.89 -5.31 0.86
CA VAL A 25 -16.95 -6.31 1.43
C VAL A 25 -17.50 -7.72 1.35
N LEU A 26 -18.80 -7.86 1.62
CA LEU A 26 -19.50 -9.15 1.59
C LEU A 26 -19.56 -9.69 0.17
N ALA A 27 -19.80 -8.84 -0.84
CA ALA A 27 -19.79 -9.28 -2.24
C ALA A 27 -18.41 -9.74 -2.72
N ASP A 28 -17.33 -9.17 -2.17
CA ASP A 28 -15.97 -9.63 -2.45
C ASP A 28 -15.70 -10.98 -1.79
N ILE A 29 -16.07 -11.16 -0.53
CA ILE A 29 -15.95 -12.45 0.18
C ILE A 29 -16.78 -13.51 -0.54
N PHE A 30 -18.01 -13.19 -0.95
CA PHE A 30 -18.87 -14.14 -1.70
C PHE A 30 -18.26 -14.57 -3.03
N LYS A 31 -17.56 -13.66 -3.73
CA LYS A 31 -16.85 -13.97 -4.97
C LYS A 31 -15.57 -14.77 -4.75
N GLU A 32 -14.80 -14.43 -3.71
CA GLU A 32 -13.54 -15.09 -3.39
C GLU A 32 -13.74 -16.56 -2.99
N TYR A 33 -14.81 -16.83 -2.23
CA TYR A 33 -15.14 -18.18 -1.78
C TYR A 33 -16.20 -18.87 -2.63
N ASN A 34 -16.62 -18.25 -3.74
CA ASN A 34 -17.61 -18.78 -4.70
C ASN A 34 -18.89 -19.32 -4.02
N LEU A 35 -19.42 -18.55 -3.06
CA LEU A 35 -20.55 -18.96 -2.23
C LEU A 35 -21.88 -18.95 -3.01
N GLU A 36 -22.66 -20.01 -2.89
CA GLU A 36 -24.01 -20.10 -3.44
C GLU A 36 -25.01 -19.22 -2.66
N HIS A 37 -26.14 -18.89 -3.28
CA HIS A 37 -27.17 -18.01 -2.68
C HIS A 37 -27.64 -18.48 -1.29
N LYS A 38 -27.78 -19.79 -1.07
CA LYS A 38 -28.17 -20.33 0.24
C LYS A 38 -27.06 -20.19 1.28
N GLU A 39 -25.80 -20.38 0.89
CA GLU A 39 -24.64 -20.21 1.77
C GLU A 39 -24.44 -18.75 2.18
N GLN A 40 -24.67 -17.82 1.24
CA GLN A 40 -24.67 -16.38 1.53
C GLN A 40 -25.70 -16.00 2.59
N ILE A 41 -26.89 -16.62 2.56
CA ILE A 41 -27.95 -16.40 3.56
C ILE A 41 -27.50 -16.91 4.93
N ILE A 42 -26.92 -18.11 5.00
CA ILE A 42 -26.39 -18.68 6.25
C ILE A 42 -25.31 -17.76 6.83
N PHE A 43 -24.36 -17.32 6.00
CA PHE A 43 -23.29 -16.41 6.40
C PHE A 43 -23.83 -15.08 6.94
N LEU A 44 -24.81 -14.48 6.27
CA LEU A 44 -25.47 -13.25 6.72
C LEU A 44 -26.25 -13.44 8.03
N ALA A 45 -26.88 -14.59 8.22
CA ALA A 45 -27.59 -14.92 9.45
C ALA A 45 -26.62 -15.00 10.64
N LEU A 46 -25.50 -15.69 10.47
CA LEU A 46 -24.44 -15.78 11.47
C LEU A 46 -23.80 -14.43 11.77
N LEU A 47 -23.53 -13.64 10.73
CA LEU A 47 -23.01 -12.29 10.90
C LEU A 47 -23.97 -11.42 11.70
N LYS A 48 -25.27 -11.47 11.40
CA LYS A 48 -26.29 -10.74 12.17
C LYS A 48 -26.25 -11.12 13.66
N GLU A 49 -26.03 -12.39 13.97
CA GLU A 49 -25.96 -12.89 15.34
C GLU A 49 -24.67 -12.54 16.06
N GLU A 50 -23.55 -12.34 15.36
CA GLU A 50 -22.32 -11.84 15.98
C GLU A 50 -22.43 -10.35 16.33
N TYR A 51 -23.13 -9.55 15.52
CA TYR A 51 -23.34 -8.13 15.80
C TYR A 51 -24.49 -7.85 16.78
N ALA A 52 -25.45 -8.76 16.89
CA ALA A 52 -26.48 -8.70 17.90
C ALA A 52 -25.89 -9.14 19.25
N LEU A 53 -25.24 -8.22 19.96
CA LEU A 53 -24.68 -8.36 21.33
C LEU A 53 -25.68 -8.84 22.42
N SER A 54 -26.87 -9.33 22.06
CA SER A 54 -27.82 -9.95 22.95
C SER A 54 -27.47 -11.41 23.18
N ASN A 55 -26.89 -11.72 24.34
CA ASN A 55 -26.53 -13.06 24.84
C ASN A 55 -27.70 -14.07 24.98
N GLU A 56 -28.87 -13.83 24.38
CA GLU A 56 -30.09 -14.61 24.63
C GLU A 56 -30.41 -15.66 23.56
N SER A 57 -29.65 -15.78 22.46
CA SER A 57 -30.05 -16.66 21.36
C SER A 57 -28.93 -17.54 20.79
N SER A 58 -28.25 -18.32 21.64
CA SER A 58 -27.38 -19.43 21.20
C SER A 58 -28.10 -20.45 20.30
N ILE A 59 -29.44 -20.51 20.38
CA ILE A 59 -30.31 -21.36 19.57
C ILE A 59 -30.23 -21.00 18.07
N SER A 60 -29.95 -19.74 17.74
CA SER A 60 -30.01 -19.30 16.36
C SER A 60 -28.75 -19.68 15.56
N ARG A 61 -27.62 -19.91 16.27
CA ARG A 61 -26.36 -20.46 15.74
C ARG A 61 -26.40 -21.97 15.53
N GLU A 62 -27.43 -22.65 16.01
CA GLU A 62 -27.57 -24.10 15.88
C GLU A 62 -27.81 -24.49 14.42
N MET A 63 -27.17 -25.59 14.01
CA MET A 63 -27.37 -26.21 12.69
C MET A 63 -28.85 -26.31 12.31
N ASN A 64 -29.72 -26.65 13.26
CA ASN A 64 -31.14 -26.84 13.02
C ASN A 64 -31.89 -25.53 12.72
N SER A 65 -31.48 -24.43 13.36
CA SER A 65 -32.04 -23.10 13.11
C SER A 65 -31.55 -22.54 11.77
N LEU A 66 -30.26 -22.66 11.48
CA LEU A 66 -29.70 -22.25 10.20
C LEU A 66 -30.32 -23.03 9.02
N LEU A 67 -30.57 -24.33 9.20
CA LEU A 67 -31.23 -25.14 8.19
C LEU A 67 -32.71 -24.80 8.02
N SER A 68 -33.42 -24.36 9.07
CA SER A 68 -34.83 -23.94 8.96
C SER A 68 -34.97 -22.59 8.24
N LEU A 69 -33.96 -21.72 8.31
CA LEU A 69 -33.95 -20.44 7.58
C LEU A 69 -33.86 -20.61 6.05
N ILE A 70 -33.26 -21.70 5.57
CA ILE A 70 -32.97 -21.93 4.14
C ILE A 70 -33.80 -23.06 3.50
N SER A 71 -34.67 -23.70 4.29
CA SER A 71 -35.43 -24.88 3.87
C SER A 71 -36.89 -24.71 4.21
N GLU A 72 -37.78 -24.89 3.24
CA GLU A 72 -39.23 -24.81 3.47
C GLU A 72 -39.83 -26.17 3.87
N ASN A 73 -39.14 -27.29 3.54
CA ASN A 73 -39.62 -28.66 3.77
C ASN A 73 -38.50 -29.59 4.29
N ASP A 74 -38.87 -30.69 4.95
CA ASP A 74 -37.92 -31.67 5.52
C ASP A 74 -36.97 -32.28 4.48
N LEU A 75 -37.44 -32.51 3.27
CA LEU A 75 -36.62 -32.99 2.15
C LEU A 75 -35.53 -32.00 1.74
N GLU A 76 -35.83 -30.69 1.80
CA GLU A 76 -34.85 -29.65 1.53
C GLU A 76 -33.86 -29.51 2.68
N ARG A 77 -34.33 -29.66 3.92
CA ARG A 77 -33.48 -29.65 5.11
C ARG A 77 -32.39 -30.72 5.04
N HIS A 78 -32.75 -31.93 4.59
CA HIS A 78 -31.78 -33.00 4.36
C HIS A 78 -30.78 -32.71 3.22
N LYS A 79 -31.20 -32.05 2.14
CA LYS A 79 -30.31 -31.66 1.04
C LYS A 79 -29.35 -30.55 1.46
N ASN A 80 -29.89 -29.51 2.09
CA ASN A 80 -29.14 -28.34 2.54
C ASN A 80 -28.18 -28.69 3.71
N LYS A 81 -28.40 -29.79 4.43
CA LYS A 81 -27.44 -30.32 5.41
C LYS A 81 -26.05 -30.54 4.80
N LYS A 82 -25.97 -30.86 3.50
CA LYS A 82 -24.70 -31.03 2.79
C LYS A 82 -23.87 -29.74 2.68
N LEU A 83 -24.51 -28.57 2.73
CA LEU A 83 -23.84 -27.26 2.72
C LEU A 83 -23.12 -26.96 4.04
N LEU A 84 -23.43 -27.73 5.09
CA LEU A 84 -22.83 -27.64 6.42
C LEU A 84 -22.06 -28.93 6.79
N GLN A 85 -21.76 -29.77 5.80
CA GLN A 85 -20.96 -30.99 5.93
C GLN A 85 -19.63 -30.84 5.20
N GLU A 86 -18.67 -31.71 5.53
CA GLU A 86 -17.27 -31.64 5.09
C GLU A 86 -17.13 -31.39 3.57
N ASN A 87 -16.24 -30.45 3.20
CA ASN A 87 -15.96 -29.93 1.86
C ASN A 87 -16.87 -28.82 1.30
N ALA A 88 -17.77 -28.21 2.09
CA ALA A 88 -18.49 -27.01 1.66
C ALA A 88 -17.57 -25.76 1.68
N PRO A 89 -17.64 -24.88 0.67
CA PRO A 89 -16.83 -23.65 0.63
C PRO A 89 -17.11 -22.72 1.82
N LEU A 90 -18.32 -22.81 2.38
CA LEU A 90 -18.75 -22.09 3.56
C LEU A 90 -17.95 -22.44 4.83
N LEU A 91 -17.41 -23.66 4.94
CA LEU A 91 -16.61 -24.11 6.10
C LEU A 91 -15.26 -23.37 6.20
N ASN A 92 -14.77 -22.79 5.10
CA ASN A 92 -13.54 -22.00 5.12
C ASN A 92 -13.73 -20.61 5.76
N LEU A 93 -14.97 -20.23 6.08
CA LEU A 93 -15.34 -18.95 6.68
C LEU A 93 -15.89 -19.09 8.10
N ILE A 94 -16.17 -20.32 8.53
CA ILE A 94 -16.99 -20.63 9.69
C ILE A 94 -16.40 -21.81 10.46
N GLU A 95 -16.24 -21.67 11.76
CA GLU A 95 -15.90 -22.73 12.71
C GLU A 95 -17.16 -23.28 13.39
N TYR A 96 -17.06 -24.47 13.98
CA TYR A 96 -18.17 -25.05 14.74
C TYR A 96 -17.71 -25.72 16.03
N ASP A 97 -18.54 -25.59 17.05
CA ASP A 97 -18.40 -26.31 18.31
C ASP A 97 -19.46 -27.42 18.39
N GLU A 98 -19.05 -28.59 18.87
CA GLU A 98 -19.94 -29.71 19.14
C GLU A 98 -20.25 -29.79 20.63
N TYR A 99 -21.53 -29.77 21.00
CA TYR A 99 -21.97 -29.94 22.38
C TYR A 99 -23.15 -30.91 22.45
N LEU A 100 -23.32 -31.50 23.64
CA LEU A 100 -24.44 -32.39 23.93
C LEU A 100 -25.61 -31.55 24.42
N ASN A 101 -26.75 -31.67 23.74
CA ASN A 101 -27.99 -31.07 24.22
C ASN A 101 -28.50 -31.82 25.45
N ALA A 102 -29.43 -31.19 26.19
CA ALA A 102 -30.08 -31.79 27.36
C ALA A 102 -30.75 -33.15 27.09
N PHE A 103 -30.99 -33.49 25.82
CA PHE A 103 -31.57 -34.76 25.36
C PHE A 103 -30.52 -35.81 24.94
N GLY A 104 -29.23 -35.53 25.06
CA GLY A 104 -28.14 -36.45 24.71
C GLY A 104 -27.75 -36.48 23.23
N ASP A 105 -28.41 -35.69 22.39
CA ASP A 105 -28.04 -35.52 20.98
C ASP A 105 -26.86 -34.56 20.81
N ILE A 106 -25.96 -34.88 19.88
CA ILE A 106 -24.85 -34.01 19.48
C ILE A 106 -25.41 -32.89 18.61
N SER A 107 -25.25 -31.65 19.06
CA SER A 107 -25.56 -30.44 18.31
C SER A 107 -24.30 -29.69 17.93
N LYS A 108 -24.40 -28.96 16.81
CA LYS A 108 -23.32 -28.13 16.27
C LYS A 108 -23.78 -26.67 16.27
N SER A 109 -23.01 -25.81 16.90
CA SER A 109 -23.13 -24.34 16.79
C SER A 109 -22.04 -23.80 15.88
N PHE A 110 -22.41 -22.93 14.95
CA PHE A 110 -21.50 -22.35 13.97
C PHE A 110 -21.14 -20.90 14.31
N PHE A 111 -19.89 -20.52 14.07
CA PHE A 111 -19.31 -19.19 14.36
C PHE A 111 -18.48 -18.71 13.17
N ILE A 112 -18.49 -17.41 12.88
CA ILE A 112 -17.61 -16.87 11.82
C ILE A 112 -16.19 -16.77 12.37
N ILE A 113 -15.19 -17.19 11.58
CA ILE A 113 -13.78 -17.12 11.96
C ILE A 113 -13.39 -15.67 12.25
N ASP A 114 -12.64 -15.45 13.34
CA ASP A 114 -12.20 -14.12 13.79
C ASP A 114 -11.47 -13.32 12.70
N GLU A 115 -10.67 -13.98 11.85
CA GLU A 115 -9.99 -13.32 10.72
C GLU A 115 -10.98 -12.71 9.72
N ILE A 116 -12.09 -13.40 9.45
CA ILE A 116 -13.16 -12.93 8.56
C ILE A 116 -13.95 -11.81 9.23
N LEU A 117 -14.23 -11.93 10.53
CA LEU A 117 -14.87 -10.86 11.31
C LEU A 117 -14.01 -9.60 11.33
N GLN A 118 -12.70 -9.72 11.57
CA GLN A 118 -11.78 -8.59 11.51
C GLN A 118 -11.72 -7.98 10.11
N ARG A 119 -11.76 -8.79 9.04
CA ARG A 119 -11.82 -8.29 7.65
C ARG A 119 -13.10 -7.50 7.36
N ILE A 120 -14.21 -7.84 8.03
CA ILE A 120 -15.49 -7.14 7.89
C ILE A 120 -15.53 -5.87 8.76
N ILE A 121 -15.03 -5.93 9.99
CA ILE A 121 -15.03 -4.81 10.96
C ILE A 121 -13.98 -3.75 10.58
N ASN A 122 -12.74 -4.17 10.35
CA ASN A 122 -11.62 -3.29 9.97
C ASN A 122 -11.53 -3.11 8.46
N PHE A 123 -12.68 -2.96 7.80
CA PHE A 123 -12.71 -2.79 6.37
C PHE A 123 -12.20 -1.41 5.97
N GLU A 124 -10.92 -1.33 5.63
CA GLU A 124 -10.41 -0.27 4.78
C GLU A 124 -10.76 -0.65 3.33
N PRO A 125 -11.43 0.22 2.55
CA PRO A 125 -11.58 -0.02 1.13
C PRO A 125 -10.22 -0.35 0.55
N LYS A 126 -10.15 -1.35 -0.35
CA LYS A 126 -9.05 -1.48 -1.31
C LYS A 126 -9.06 -0.24 -2.23
N GLN A 127 -8.89 0.97 -1.69
CA GLN A 127 -7.90 1.85 -2.26
C GLN A 127 -6.67 0.98 -2.36
N SER A 128 -6.15 0.79 -3.57
CA SER A 128 -4.78 0.32 -3.74
C SER A 128 -3.99 0.88 -2.56
N LYS A 129 -3.58 0.03 -1.61
CA LYS A 129 -2.57 0.44 -0.63
C LYS A 129 -1.34 0.65 -1.50
N LYS A 130 -1.27 1.82 -2.16
CA LYS A 130 -0.08 2.63 -2.16
C LYS A 130 0.23 2.66 -0.68
N ILE A 131 1.05 1.70 -0.26
CA ILE A 131 1.65 1.75 1.05
C ILE A 131 2.18 3.17 1.10
N LYS A 132 1.58 4.01 1.93
CA LYS A 132 1.97 5.41 1.97
C LYS A 132 3.44 5.35 2.30
N ILE A 133 4.27 6.05 1.55
CA ILE A 133 5.72 6.01 1.76
C ILE A 133 6.03 6.26 3.25
N GLU A 134 5.23 7.08 3.91
CA GLU A 134 5.13 7.29 5.36
C GLU A 134 5.14 6.01 6.22
N SER A 135 4.39 4.96 5.89
CA SER A 135 4.31 3.75 6.71
C SER A 135 5.54 2.85 6.54
N VAL A 136 6.19 2.85 5.37
CA VAL A 136 7.45 2.11 5.17
C VAL A 136 8.60 2.84 5.86
N LEU A 137 8.55 4.18 5.89
CA LEU A 137 9.60 5.00 6.49
C LEU A 137 9.61 5.00 8.01
N LYS A 138 8.46 4.79 8.67
CA LYS A 138 8.40 4.69 10.14
C LYS A 138 9.29 3.56 10.69
N ASP A 139 9.51 2.52 9.90
CA ASP A 139 10.36 1.39 10.29
C ASP A 139 11.84 1.62 9.93
N GLN A 140 12.14 2.66 9.15
CA GLN A 140 13.44 2.90 8.51
C GLN A 140 13.83 4.37 8.67
N ASP A 141 14.37 4.74 9.84
CA ASP A 141 14.88 6.07 10.26
C ASP A 141 16.01 6.68 9.38
N ILE A 142 16.15 6.22 8.14
CA ILE A 142 17.18 6.57 7.18
C ILE A 142 16.75 7.77 6.33
N PHE A 143 15.50 7.77 5.85
CA PHE A 143 15.00 8.77 4.91
C PHE A 143 13.91 9.65 5.54
N GLU A 144 13.89 10.91 5.13
CA GLU A 144 12.84 11.87 5.47
C GLU A 144 11.92 12.06 4.25
N LEU A 145 10.64 11.79 4.41
CA LEU A 145 9.65 12.08 3.38
C LEU A 145 9.33 13.57 3.38
N ILE A 146 9.56 14.22 2.23
CA ILE A 146 9.20 15.61 2.03
C ILE A 146 8.16 15.69 0.92
N GLU A 147 7.01 16.29 1.24
CA GLU A 147 6.03 16.71 0.25
C GLU A 147 6.40 18.11 -0.25
N PRO A 148 6.71 18.27 -1.54
CA PRO A 148 7.23 19.54 -2.03
C PRO A 148 6.10 20.58 -2.16
N SER A 149 6.25 21.71 -1.46
CA SER A 149 5.24 22.78 -1.40
C SER A 149 5.52 23.95 -2.35
N THR A 150 6.77 24.15 -2.77
CA THR A 150 7.23 25.30 -3.56
C THR A 150 7.14 25.04 -5.07
N ASP A 151 6.61 25.96 -5.88
CA ASP A 151 6.63 25.82 -7.34
C ASP A 151 7.95 26.33 -7.95
N ILE A 152 8.32 25.84 -9.13
CA ILE A 152 9.56 26.30 -9.79
C ILE A 152 9.46 27.75 -10.25
N ASN A 153 8.24 28.24 -10.49
CA ASN A 153 7.97 29.64 -10.83
C ASN A 153 8.15 30.59 -9.64
N ASP A 154 8.09 30.07 -8.41
CA ASP A 154 8.27 30.86 -7.18
C ASP A 154 9.76 31.09 -6.87
N ILE A 155 10.66 30.39 -7.56
CA ILE A 155 12.11 30.47 -7.33
C ILE A 155 12.75 31.44 -8.33
N ILE A 156 13.42 32.44 -7.78
CA ILE A 156 14.25 33.36 -8.55
C ILE A 156 15.60 32.67 -8.80
N MET A 157 15.91 32.41 -10.07
CA MET A 157 17.17 31.79 -10.50
C MET A 157 17.65 32.41 -11.82
N PRO A 158 18.94 32.28 -12.15
CA PRO A 158 19.46 32.73 -13.45
C PRO A 158 18.71 32.09 -14.62
N GLU A 159 18.47 32.84 -15.70
CA GLU A 159 17.71 32.36 -16.86
C GLU A 159 18.30 31.07 -17.45
N ASN A 160 19.63 31.00 -17.58
CA ASN A 160 20.31 29.79 -18.07
C ASN A 160 19.98 28.55 -17.24
N THR A 161 19.95 28.67 -15.90
CA THR A 161 19.63 27.55 -15.00
C THR A 161 18.16 27.18 -15.12
N LYS A 162 17.28 28.18 -15.23
CA LYS A 162 15.84 27.96 -15.42
C LYS A 162 15.55 27.20 -16.70
N GLU A 163 16.15 27.62 -17.82
CA GLU A 163 16.00 26.94 -19.11
C GLU A 163 16.49 25.48 -19.06
N LEU A 164 17.64 25.23 -18.41
CA LEU A 164 18.15 23.87 -18.22
C LEU A 164 17.17 22.99 -17.44
N LEU A 165 16.63 23.48 -16.32
CA LEU A 165 15.64 22.75 -15.53
C LEU A 165 14.35 22.51 -16.29
N GLU A 166 13.85 23.52 -17.02
CA GLU A 166 12.67 23.39 -17.87
C GLU A 166 12.88 22.35 -18.97
N ASN A 167 14.06 22.29 -19.58
CA ASN A 167 14.39 21.29 -20.59
C ASN A 167 14.36 19.88 -20.01
N ILE A 168 14.87 19.68 -18.79
CA ILE A 168 14.80 18.38 -18.11
C ILE A 168 13.34 18.01 -17.77
N LEU A 169 12.54 18.97 -17.29
CA LEU A 169 11.12 18.75 -17.00
C LEU A 169 10.33 18.40 -18.27
N LYS A 170 10.61 19.05 -19.41
CA LYS A 170 9.96 18.78 -20.69
C LYS A 170 10.23 17.36 -21.19
N GLN A 171 11.37 16.76 -20.89
CA GLN A 171 11.65 15.37 -21.30
C GLN A 171 10.67 14.39 -20.65
N GLN A 172 10.15 14.70 -19.46
CA GLN A 172 9.16 13.88 -18.76
C GLN A 172 7.71 14.15 -19.20
N ASP A 173 7.47 15.13 -20.08
CA ASP A 173 6.14 15.43 -20.59
C ASP A 173 5.68 14.31 -21.54
N LYS A 174 4.48 13.79 -21.30
CA LYS A 174 3.83 12.75 -22.11
C LYS A 174 3.79 13.13 -23.59
N LYS A 175 3.56 14.42 -23.91
CA LYS A 175 3.52 14.90 -25.29
C LYS A 175 4.87 14.77 -25.99
N VAL A 176 5.97 15.02 -25.27
CA VAL A 176 7.33 14.90 -25.80
C VAL A 176 7.66 13.43 -25.99
N LEU A 177 7.34 12.57 -25.03
CA LEU A 177 7.53 11.12 -25.15
C LEU A 177 6.73 10.51 -26.32
N GLU A 178 5.48 10.93 -26.52
CA GLU A 178 4.66 10.51 -27.67
C GLU A 178 5.26 10.93 -29.01
N ARG A 179 5.83 12.15 -29.09
CA ARG A 179 6.55 12.62 -30.29
C ARG A 179 7.86 11.86 -30.53
N LEU A 180 8.64 11.60 -29.48
CA LEU A 180 9.86 10.80 -29.60
C LEU A 180 9.54 9.39 -30.09
N HIS A 181 8.45 8.80 -29.59
CA HIS A 181 7.96 7.51 -30.04
C HIS A 181 7.51 7.54 -31.51
N SER A 182 6.78 8.58 -31.94
CA SER A 182 6.38 8.72 -33.34
C SER A 182 7.56 8.93 -34.28
N TRP A 183 8.67 9.49 -33.79
CA TRP A 183 9.94 9.62 -34.52
C TRP A 183 10.81 8.36 -34.49
N GLY A 184 10.33 7.26 -33.89
CA GLY A 184 11.06 5.99 -33.83
C GLY A 184 12.21 5.99 -32.82
N ILE A 185 12.33 7.02 -31.99
CA ILE A 185 13.32 7.08 -30.91
C ILE A 185 12.75 6.25 -29.74
N LYS A 186 13.36 5.09 -29.48
CA LYS A 186 13.06 4.29 -28.28
C LYS A 186 13.52 5.05 -27.04
N SER A 187 12.68 5.94 -26.54
CA SER A 187 12.88 6.50 -25.20
C SER A 187 12.58 5.38 -24.21
N ASN A 188 13.60 4.92 -23.48
CA ASN A 188 13.34 4.14 -22.28
C ASN A 188 12.35 4.94 -21.41
N LYS A 189 11.35 4.25 -20.83
CA LYS A 189 10.24 4.88 -20.11
C LYS A 189 10.68 5.75 -18.91
N ASN A 190 11.94 5.60 -18.47
CA ASN A 190 12.53 6.35 -17.37
C ASN A 190 13.72 7.16 -17.92
N ILE A 191 13.69 8.47 -17.72
CA ILE A 191 14.82 9.34 -17.98
C ILE A 191 15.69 9.34 -16.72
N GLU A 192 16.90 8.82 -16.86
CA GLU A 192 17.92 8.83 -15.81
C GLU A 192 18.58 10.20 -15.73
N ALA A 193 17.94 11.16 -15.06
CA ALA A 193 18.52 12.47 -14.80
C ALA A 193 19.20 12.49 -13.42
N LYS A 194 20.53 12.66 -13.40
CA LYS A 194 21.32 12.92 -12.19
C LYS A 194 21.68 14.41 -12.18
N ILE A 195 21.19 15.14 -11.18
CA ILE A 195 21.32 16.61 -11.12
C ILE A 195 22.09 16.96 -9.86
N ILE A 196 23.10 17.82 -10.01
CA ILE A 196 23.89 18.34 -8.90
C ILE A 196 23.64 19.84 -8.83
N PHE A 197 23.09 20.31 -7.71
CA PHE A 197 23.01 21.72 -7.39
C PHE A 197 24.25 22.12 -6.57
N TYR A 198 25.06 23.03 -7.10
CA TYR A 198 26.26 23.54 -6.42
C TYR A 198 26.22 25.07 -6.32
N GLY A 199 26.90 25.60 -5.30
CA GLY A 199 26.97 27.04 -5.06
C GLY A 199 27.07 27.38 -3.57
N PRO A 200 27.23 28.66 -3.21
CA PRO A 200 27.33 29.12 -1.82
C PRO A 200 26.13 28.69 -0.96
N ALA A 201 26.31 28.62 0.36
CA ALA A 201 25.20 28.41 1.29
C ALA A 201 24.14 29.52 1.13
N GLY A 202 22.85 29.18 1.33
CA GLY A 202 21.75 30.15 1.23
C GLY A 202 21.25 30.49 -0.18
N THR A 203 21.82 29.91 -1.24
CA THR A 203 21.40 30.15 -2.65
C THR A 203 20.17 29.34 -3.10
N GLY A 204 19.45 28.70 -2.17
CA GLY A 204 18.21 27.98 -2.51
C GLY A 204 18.39 26.66 -3.27
N LYS A 205 19.55 26.00 -3.18
CA LYS A 205 19.84 24.71 -3.84
C LYS A 205 18.80 23.63 -3.49
N THR A 206 18.59 23.40 -2.20
CA THR A 206 17.61 22.42 -1.71
C THR A 206 16.18 22.81 -2.11
N MET A 207 15.84 24.10 -2.04
CA MET A 207 14.54 24.62 -2.48
C MET A 207 14.30 24.38 -3.97
N SER A 208 15.34 24.56 -4.81
CA SER A 208 15.29 24.29 -6.25
C SER A 208 15.01 22.82 -6.56
N ALA A 209 15.65 21.90 -5.83
CA ALA A 209 15.37 20.48 -5.95
C ALA A 209 13.93 20.11 -5.56
N LEU A 210 13.41 20.68 -4.47
CA LEU A 210 12.03 20.46 -4.03
C LEU A 210 11.02 21.03 -5.05
N ALA A 211 11.27 22.21 -5.60
CA ALA A 211 10.38 22.80 -6.59
C ALA A 211 10.36 22.01 -7.92
N MET A 212 11.51 21.46 -8.31
CA MET A 212 11.56 20.52 -9.43
C MET A 212 10.71 19.28 -9.14
N ALA A 213 10.79 18.72 -7.92
CA ALA A 213 9.97 17.58 -7.53
C ALA A 213 8.46 17.87 -7.55
N LYS A 214 8.05 19.07 -7.10
CA LYS A 214 6.65 19.52 -7.20
C LYS A 214 6.17 19.58 -8.64
N SER A 215 6.99 20.14 -9.53
CA SER A 215 6.70 20.25 -10.97
C SER A 215 6.54 18.87 -11.61
N MET A 216 7.30 17.87 -11.14
CA MET A 216 7.18 16.47 -11.56
C MET A 216 6.03 15.71 -10.89
N LYS A 217 5.33 16.31 -9.91
CA LYS A 217 4.29 15.68 -9.09
C LYS A 217 4.77 14.40 -8.40
N LYS A 218 6.03 14.40 -7.95
CA LYS A 218 6.67 13.28 -7.25
C LYS A 218 6.98 13.70 -5.80
N SER A 219 6.82 12.76 -4.88
CA SER A 219 7.31 12.91 -3.50
C SER A 219 8.84 12.84 -3.46
N VAL A 220 9.44 13.40 -2.41
CA VAL A 220 10.89 13.42 -2.24
C VAL A 220 11.27 12.57 -1.03
N LEU A 221 12.19 11.63 -1.25
CA LEU A 221 12.92 10.96 -0.18
C LEU A 221 14.24 11.69 0.03
N SER A 222 14.31 12.46 1.10
CA SER A 222 15.51 13.20 1.48
C SER A 222 16.39 12.33 2.35
N PHE A 223 17.68 12.34 2.04
CA PHE A 223 18.72 11.70 2.81
C PHE A 223 19.82 12.73 3.12
N ASP A 224 20.16 12.84 4.39
CA ASP A 224 21.24 13.71 4.85
C ASP A 224 22.56 12.91 4.88
N CYS A 225 23.47 13.25 3.96
CA CYS A 225 24.76 12.57 3.81
C CYS A 225 25.63 12.68 5.06
N SER A 226 25.45 13.71 5.89
CA SER A 226 26.17 13.92 7.16
C SER A 226 25.86 12.82 8.19
N LYS A 227 24.68 12.18 8.09
CA LYS A 227 24.27 11.07 8.98
C LYS A 227 25.01 9.76 8.68
N ILE A 228 25.61 9.60 7.49
CA ILE A 228 26.41 8.40 7.15
C ILE A 228 27.62 8.29 8.07
N LEU A 229 28.33 9.40 8.29
CA LEU A 229 29.60 9.42 9.00
C LEU A 229 29.44 9.26 10.52
N SER A 230 28.36 9.77 11.09
CA SER A 230 28.18 9.91 12.54
C SER A 230 27.56 8.69 13.23
N LYS A 231 26.60 8.01 12.59
CA LYS A 231 25.84 6.93 13.22
C LYS A 231 26.48 5.53 13.11
N TRP A 232 27.48 5.35 12.24
CA TRP A 232 27.83 4.01 11.77
C TRP A 232 29.35 3.76 11.66
N VAL A 233 30.06 3.89 12.77
CA VAL A 233 31.50 3.56 12.86
C VAL A 233 31.65 2.04 12.99
N GLY A 234 32.15 1.36 11.95
CA GLY A 234 32.52 -0.08 12.01
C GLY A 234 32.19 -0.92 10.77
N GLU A 235 31.16 -0.55 9.98
CA GLU A 235 30.73 -1.27 8.76
C GLU A 235 30.27 -0.30 7.65
N SER A 236 31.04 0.77 7.45
CA SER A 236 30.75 1.90 6.57
C SER A 236 30.33 1.50 5.15
N GLU A 237 30.92 0.43 4.60
CA GLU A 237 30.63 -0.08 3.25
C GLU A 237 29.22 -0.66 3.09
N GLN A 238 28.78 -1.49 4.05
CA GLN A 238 27.46 -2.10 4.02
C GLN A 238 26.38 -1.04 4.18
N ASN A 239 26.67 0.04 4.90
CA ASN A 239 25.69 1.07 5.23
C ASN A 239 25.35 1.96 4.04
N VAL A 240 26.33 2.30 3.20
CA VAL A 240 26.05 3.01 1.94
C VAL A 240 25.17 2.15 1.03
N ARG A 241 25.45 0.85 0.92
CA ARG A 241 24.61 -0.08 0.13
C ARG A 241 23.19 -0.18 0.68
N LYS A 242 23.05 -0.32 2.01
CA LYS A 242 21.75 -0.36 2.70
C LYS A 242 20.87 0.83 2.33
N ILE A 243 21.40 2.05 2.18
CA ILE A 243 20.61 3.23 1.81
C ILE A 243 19.97 3.03 0.44
N PHE A 244 20.76 2.69 -0.58
CA PHE A 244 20.24 2.50 -1.95
C PHE A 244 19.34 1.26 -2.07
N ASP A 245 19.65 0.18 -1.35
CA ASP A 245 18.81 -1.03 -1.31
C ASP A 245 17.47 -0.75 -0.63
N THR A 246 17.49 0.03 0.46
CA THR A 246 16.28 0.49 1.16
C THR A 246 15.41 1.34 0.23
N TYR A 247 16.02 2.29 -0.50
CA TYR A 247 15.29 3.07 -1.49
C TYR A 247 14.66 2.18 -2.57
N LYS A 248 15.40 1.21 -3.12
CA LYS A 248 14.88 0.26 -4.12
C LYS A 248 13.70 -0.54 -3.57
N ASN A 249 13.78 -1.00 -2.33
CA ASN A 249 12.70 -1.71 -1.66
C ASN A 249 11.45 -0.83 -1.51
N ILE A 250 11.63 0.46 -1.15
CA ILE A 250 10.52 1.42 -1.07
C ILE A 250 9.85 1.60 -2.45
N VAL A 251 10.63 1.78 -3.50
CA VAL A 251 10.10 1.94 -4.88
C VAL A 251 9.29 0.72 -5.30
N GLN A 252 9.81 -0.48 -5.06
CA GLN A 252 9.15 -1.74 -5.41
C GLN A 252 7.85 -1.94 -4.62
N THR A 253 7.88 -1.66 -3.33
CA THR A 253 6.77 -1.87 -2.39
C THR A 253 5.64 -0.87 -2.62
N CYS A 254 5.99 0.41 -2.78
CA CYS A 254 5.00 1.49 -2.90
C CYS A 254 4.47 1.66 -4.34
N LYS A 255 5.08 1.00 -5.34
CA LYS A 255 4.80 1.18 -6.78
C LYS A 255 4.79 2.66 -7.21
N GLN A 256 5.60 3.46 -6.55
CA GLN A 256 5.80 4.89 -6.80
C GLN A 256 7.29 5.12 -6.99
N SER A 257 7.63 6.08 -7.84
CA SER A 257 9.01 6.47 -8.07
C SER A 257 9.25 7.88 -7.46
N PRO A 258 9.50 7.97 -6.14
CA PRO A 258 9.86 9.22 -5.49
C PRO A 258 11.25 9.70 -5.94
N ILE A 259 11.50 11.01 -5.88
CA ILE A 259 12.83 11.57 -6.16
C ILE A 259 13.73 11.34 -4.93
N LEU A 260 14.92 10.77 -5.15
CA LEU A 260 15.96 10.68 -4.12
C LEU A 260 16.74 11.99 -4.06
N LEU A 261 16.67 12.69 -2.94
CA LEU A 261 17.44 13.90 -2.66
C LEU A 261 18.57 13.55 -1.69
N LEU A 262 19.81 13.75 -2.14
CA LEU A 262 21.01 13.59 -1.32
C LEU A 262 21.47 14.99 -0.88
N ASN A 263 21.15 15.37 0.34
CA ASN A 263 21.51 16.68 0.90
C ASN A 263 22.91 16.61 1.54
N GLU A 264 23.67 17.71 1.46
CA GLU A 264 25.04 17.81 2.00
C GLU A 264 26.02 16.75 1.46
N ALA A 265 25.81 16.30 0.22
CA ALA A 265 26.68 15.32 -0.43
C ALA A 265 28.13 15.81 -0.62
N ASP A 266 28.37 17.12 -0.56
CA ASP A 266 29.69 17.73 -0.61
C ASP A 266 30.57 17.37 0.60
N GLN A 267 29.97 17.14 1.78
CA GLN A 267 30.71 16.61 2.94
C GLN A 267 31.29 15.23 2.68
N PHE A 268 30.56 14.45 1.88
CA PHE A 268 30.95 13.09 1.53
C PHE A 268 31.89 13.05 0.32
N LEU A 269 31.75 13.98 -0.64
CA LEU A 269 32.52 14.05 -1.90
C LEU A 269 33.77 14.95 -1.82
N SER A 270 34.30 15.18 -0.61
CA SER A 270 35.49 16.01 -0.41
C SER A 270 36.73 15.46 -1.13
N THR A 271 37.66 16.37 -1.48
CA THR A 271 38.93 16.04 -2.10
C THR A 271 39.69 15.01 -1.26
N ARG A 272 40.20 13.96 -1.93
CA ARG A 272 40.99 12.91 -1.31
C ARG A 272 42.10 13.54 -0.48
N VAL A 273 42.10 13.26 0.82
CA VAL A 273 43.18 13.68 1.70
C VAL A 273 44.29 12.63 1.55
N ASP A 274 45.49 13.06 1.16
CA ASP A 274 46.70 12.23 1.13
C ASP A 274 47.22 11.99 2.56
N GLY A 275 46.34 11.48 3.42
CA GLY A 275 46.58 11.21 4.83
C GLY A 275 46.83 9.73 5.08
N SER A 276 47.90 9.41 5.82
CA SER A 276 48.26 8.05 6.23
C SER A 276 47.34 7.46 7.33
N SER A 277 46.26 8.15 7.71
CA SER A 277 45.39 7.73 8.81
C SER A 277 44.37 6.67 8.36
N GLY A 278 44.02 5.75 9.26
CA GLY A 278 43.04 4.68 8.97
C GLY A 278 41.64 5.22 8.64
N SER A 279 41.27 6.38 9.20
CA SER A 279 40.01 7.07 8.92
C SER A 279 39.95 7.63 7.50
N ASP A 280 41.05 8.16 6.97
CA ASP A 280 41.09 8.72 5.60
C ASP A 280 40.94 7.62 4.55
N LYS A 281 41.56 6.46 4.78
CA LYS A 281 41.37 5.27 3.92
C LYS A 281 39.92 4.79 3.92
N MET A 282 39.30 4.74 5.10
CA MET A 282 37.89 4.36 5.24
C MET A 282 36.96 5.34 4.51
N HIS A 283 37.25 6.66 4.59
CA HIS A 283 36.49 7.69 3.89
C HIS A 283 36.57 7.54 2.37
N ASN A 284 37.79 7.36 1.83
CA ASN A 284 38.01 7.13 0.40
C ASN A 284 37.30 5.86 -0.11
N GLN A 285 37.27 4.80 0.71
CA GLN A 285 36.61 3.55 0.36
C GLN A 285 35.08 3.70 0.31
N MET A 286 34.50 4.42 1.29
CA MET A 286 33.08 4.78 1.24
C MET A 286 32.74 5.60 -0.01
N GLN A 287 33.54 6.59 -0.35
CA GLN A 287 33.35 7.42 -1.55
C GLN A 287 33.23 6.58 -2.82
N ASN A 288 34.13 5.61 -3.00
CA ASN A 288 34.11 4.74 -4.16
C ASN A 288 32.82 3.91 -4.24
N ILE A 289 32.36 3.36 -3.11
CA ILE A 289 31.13 2.57 -3.06
C ILE A 289 29.91 3.41 -3.38
N PHE A 290 29.85 4.62 -2.86
CA PHE A 290 28.75 5.54 -3.15
C PHE A 290 28.70 5.92 -4.63
N LEU A 291 29.85 6.20 -5.25
CA LEU A 291 29.93 6.48 -6.69
C LEU A 291 29.49 5.26 -7.51
N GLU A 292 29.95 4.06 -7.14
CA GLU A 292 29.51 2.79 -7.77
C GLU A 292 27.99 2.59 -7.64
N GLN A 293 27.41 2.89 -6.46
CA GLN A 293 25.97 2.80 -6.25
C GLN A 293 25.21 3.84 -7.08
N ILE A 294 25.70 5.08 -7.18
CA ILE A 294 25.12 6.12 -8.04
C ILE A 294 25.16 5.69 -9.51
N GLU A 295 26.23 5.06 -9.98
CA GLU A 295 26.31 4.53 -11.35
C GLU A 295 25.27 3.45 -11.61
N ARG A 296 25.13 2.50 -10.67
CA ARG A 296 24.13 1.42 -10.75
C ARG A 296 22.70 1.86 -10.46
N PHE A 297 22.51 3.07 -9.97
CA PHE A 297 21.21 3.61 -9.66
C PHE A 297 20.51 4.07 -10.95
N SER A 298 19.53 3.27 -11.37
CA SER A 298 18.71 3.49 -12.56
C SER A 298 17.64 4.59 -12.40
N GLY A 299 17.78 5.45 -11.39
CA GLY A 299 16.95 6.64 -11.23
C GLY A 299 15.46 6.33 -11.06
N VAL A 300 14.65 7.30 -11.47
CA VAL A 300 13.18 7.38 -11.25
C VAL A 300 12.42 7.18 -12.56
#